data_AF-A0A0V0PZ04-F1
#
_entry.id   AF-A0A0V0PZ04-F1
#
_cell.length_a   1.000
_cell.length_b   1.000
_cell.length_c   1.000
_cell.angle_alpha   90.00
_cell.angle_beta   90.00
_cell.angle_gamma   90.00
#
_symmetry.space_group_name_H-M   'P 1'
#
loop_
_entity.id
_entity.type
_entity.pdbx_description
1 polymer ?
#
loop_
_entity_poly.entity_id
_entity_poly.type
_entity_poly.pdbx_seq_one_letter_code
_entity_poly.pdbx_strand_id
1 'polypeptide(L)'
;MARPRKEQELDIPRRAVEETIRLLAQQGDFGVPLTAVAQAVGCTAPALYGHFRNKNALLRAARDEGFGRLYNEKFAVFEQMRGDPFGYLRDGSYAYARFALENPTLYRLMFSPPPKLGVSDDPWSSEAGRQVLSLLLTGL
;
A
#
# COMPACT_ATOMS: atom_id res chain seq x y z
N MET A 1 30.89 0.29 25.81
CA MET A 1 29.56 0.65 25.28
C MET A 1 29.14 -0.42 24.28
N ALA A 2 28.06 -1.15 24.56
CA ALA A 2 27.62 -2.27 23.73
C ALA A 2 26.99 -1.75 22.43
N ARG A 3 27.48 -2.23 21.28
CA ARG A 3 26.93 -1.97 19.96
C ARG A 3 25.53 -2.61 19.88
N PRO A 4 24.46 -1.90 19.53
CA PRO A 4 23.14 -2.51 19.46
C PRO A 4 23.12 -3.58 18.36
N ARG A 5 22.42 -4.69 18.63
CA ARG A 5 22.37 -5.90 17.78
C ARG A 5 21.73 -5.60 16.42
N LYS A 6 22.30 -6.19 15.36
CA LYS A 6 21.86 -6.23 13.95
C LYS A 6 20.38 -6.59 13.69
N GLU A 7 19.63 -7.00 14.71
CA GLU A 7 18.22 -7.40 14.62
C GLU A 7 17.25 -6.23 14.89
N GLN A 8 17.76 -5.13 15.49
CA GLN A 8 17.06 -3.84 15.62
C GLN A 8 17.33 -2.91 14.42
N GLU A 9 18.05 -3.35 13.40
CA GLU A 9 17.98 -2.80 12.03
C GLU A 9 16.61 -3.18 11.43
N LEU A 10 15.55 -2.71 12.09
CA LEU A 10 14.17 -2.80 11.63
C LEU A 10 14.11 -2.30 10.20
N ASP A 11 13.64 -3.15 9.29
CA ASP A 11 13.38 -2.88 7.87
C ASP A 11 12.82 -1.45 7.66
N ILE A 12 13.74 -0.51 7.45
CA ILE A 12 13.45 0.92 7.31
C ILE A 12 12.50 1.12 6.12
N PRO A 13 12.72 0.47 4.95
CA PRO A 13 11.76 0.49 3.84
C PRO A 13 10.34 0.12 4.24
N ARG A 14 10.12 -1.08 4.79
CA ARG A 14 8.76 -1.55 5.13
C ARG A 14 8.09 -0.66 6.16
N ARG A 15 8.81 -0.27 7.22
CA ARG A 15 8.26 0.62 8.25
C ARG A 15 7.95 1.99 7.71
N ALA A 16 8.78 2.54 6.82
CA ALA A 16 8.50 3.83 6.20
C ALA A 16 7.21 3.78 5.37
N VAL A 17 6.96 2.68 4.66
CA VAL A 17 5.71 2.48 3.92
C VAL A 17 4.51 2.42 4.88
N GLU A 18 4.60 1.62 5.94
CA GLU A 18 3.52 1.50 6.94
C GLU A 18 3.22 2.82 7.66
N GLU A 19 4.26 3.53 8.12
CA GLU A 19 4.12 4.83 8.75
C GLU A 19 3.60 5.89 7.78
N THR A 20 3.96 5.81 6.50
CA THR A 20 3.37 6.67 5.47
C THR A 20 1.88 6.42 5.38
N ILE A 21 1.44 5.17 5.20
CA ILE A 21 0.01 4.83 5.11
C ILE A 21 -0.74 5.34 6.34
N ARG A 22 -0.18 5.12 7.54
CA ARG A 22 -0.77 5.60 8.81
C ARG A 22 -0.88 7.12 8.86
N LEU A 23 0.17 7.85 8.47
CA LEU A 23 0.17 9.31 8.50
C LEU A 23 -0.77 9.91 7.45
N LEU A 24 -0.86 9.33 6.26
CA LEU A 24 -1.83 9.75 5.24
C LEU A 24 -3.27 9.56 5.74
N ALA A 25 -3.55 8.41 6.39
CA ALA A 25 -4.85 8.16 6.99
C ALA A 25 -5.21 9.19 8.08
N GLN A 26 -4.25 9.57 8.94
CA GLN A 26 -4.45 10.58 9.98
C GLN A 26 -4.70 12.00 9.42
N GLN A 27 -3.99 12.38 8.36
CA GLN A 27 -4.12 13.71 7.76
C GLN A 27 -5.31 13.80 6.78
N GLY A 28 -5.75 12.68 6.22
CA GLY A 28 -6.80 12.66 5.20
C GLY A 28 -6.34 13.18 3.83
N ASP A 29 -5.04 13.41 3.63
CA ASP A 29 -4.46 13.92 2.38
C ASP A 29 -3.08 13.30 2.08
N PHE A 30 -2.44 13.78 1.00
CA PHE A 30 -1.11 13.32 0.58
C PHE A 30 0.01 14.28 0.98
N GLY A 31 -0.21 15.08 2.03
CA GLY A 31 0.61 16.18 2.52
C GLY A 31 1.84 15.78 3.32
N VAL A 32 1.89 14.55 3.85
CA VAL A 32 2.96 14.05 4.73
C VAL A 32 4.38 14.30 4.19
N PRO A 33 5.25 15.04 4.90
CA PRO A 33 6.63 15.26 4.49
C PRO A 33 7.53 14.07 4.84
N LEU A 34 8.60 13.86 4.07
CA LEU A 34 9.53 12.73 4.26
C LEU A 34 10.18 12.74 5.66
N THR A 35 10.43 13.93 6.20
CA THR A 35 10.99 14.12 7.55
C THR A 35 10.05 13.64 8.65
N ALA A 36 8.73 13.82 8.49
CA ALA A 36 7.75 13.29 9.44
C ALA A 36 7.72 11.76 9.43
N VAL A 37 7.89 11.15 8.24
CA VAL A 37 8.01 9.68 8.14
C VAL A 37 9.30 9.19 8.80
N ALA A 38 10.44 9.84 8.56
CA ALA A 38 11.70 9.48 9.21
C ALA A 38 11.59 9.51 10.74
N GLN A 39 10.95 10.57 11.27
CA GLN A 39 10.66 10.69 12.70
C GLN A 39 9.75 9.55 13.21
N ALA A 40 8.69 9.21 12.48
CA ALA A 40 7.76 8.14 12.85
C ALA A 40 8.43 6.75 12.81
N VAL A 41 9.33 6.51 11.87
CA VAL A 41 10.15 5.29 11.80
C VAL A 41 11.19 5.24 12.92
N GLY A 42 11.62 6.39 13.42
CA GLY A 42 12.71 6.51 14.40
C GLY A 42 14.10 6.48 13.76
N CYS A 43 14.21 6.89 12.48
CA CYS A 43 15.48 6.97 11.77
C CYS A 43 15.83 8.43 11.40
N THR A 44 17.07 8.64 10.95
CA THR A 44 17.48 9.97 10.47
C THR A 44 16.94 10.23 9.07
N ALA A 45 16.68 11.49 8.72
CA ALA A 45 16.24 11.84 7.36
C ALA A 45 17.23 11.34 6.28
N PRO A 46 18.56 11.47 6.43
CA PRO A 46 19.52 10.91 5.47
C PRO A 46 19.41 9.39 5.30
N ALA A 47 19.15 8.63 6.37
CA ALA A 47 18.94 7.18 6.27
C ALA A 47 17.70 6.87 5.43
N LEU A 48 16.60 7.61 5.63
CA LEU A 48 15.39 7.43 4.83
C LEU A 48 15.60 7.83 3.36
N TYR A 49 16.35 8.90 3.08
CA TYR A 49 16.73 9.29 1.71
C TYR A 49 17.55 8.22 0.99
N GLY A 50 18.33 7.42 1.73
CA GLY A 50 19.06 6.27 1.19
C GLY A 50 18.14 5.18 0.61
N HIS A 51 16.92 5.04 1.14
CA HIS A 51 15.92 4.08 0.65
C HIS A 51 14.90 4.71 -0.31
N PHE A 52 14.49 5.96 -0.08
CA PHE A 52 13.52 6.67 -0.89
C PHE A 52 14.09 8.02 -1.34
N ARG A 53 14.41 8.11 -2.63
CA ARG A 53 14.98 9.32 -3.24
C ARG A 53 14.14 10.59 -2.99
N ASN A 54 12.83 10.45 -2.88
CA ASN A 54 11.91 11.54 -2.58
C ASN A 54 10.57 11.04 -2.04
N LYS A 55 9.73 11.97 -1.61
CA LYS A 55 8.35 11.71 -1.16
C LYS A 55 7.52 10.92 -2.17
N ASN A 56 7.66 11.19 -3.47
CA ASN A 56 6.89 10.49 -4.49
C ASN A 56 7.29 9.01 -4.61
N ALA A 57 8.56 8.67 -4.39
CA ALA A 57 9.00 7.27 -4.33
C ALA A 57 8.34 6.53 -3.17
N LEU A 58 8.22 7.18 -2.01
CA LEU A 58 7.56 6.62 -0.84
C LEU A 58 6.03 6.48 -1.03
N LEU A 59 5.38 7.47 -1.67
CA LEU A 59 3.97 7.39 -2.02
C LEU A 59 3.68 6.28 -3.05
N ARG A 60 4.59 6.03 -4.00
CA ARG A 60 4.46 4.89 -4.93
C ARG A 60 4.58 3.55 -4.18
N ALA A 61 5.53 3.43 -3.26
CA ALA A 61 5.64 2.22 -2.45
C ALA A 61 4.40 2.00 -1.56
N ALA A 62 3.85 3.06 -0.96
CA ALA A 62 2.58 2.99 -0.23
C ALA A 62 1.39 2.62 -1.12
N ARG A 63 1.36 3.13 -2.36
CA ARG A 63 0.36 2.74 -3.37
C ARG A 63 0.44 1.24 -3.67
N ASP A 64 1.63 0.73 -3.95
CA ASP A 64 1.84 -0.68 -4.30
C ASP A 64 1.51 -1.60 -3.12
N GLU A 65 1.86 -1.20 -1.89
CA GLU A 65 1.44 -1.88 -0.66
C GLU A 65 -0.10 -1.92 -0.53
N GLY A 66 -0.80 -0.83 -0.89
CA GLY A 66 -2.26 -0.81 -0.91
C GLY A 66 -2.86 -1.85 -1.87
N PHE A 67 -2.31 -1.97 -3.07
CA PHE A 67 -2.71 -3.04 -4.02
C PHE A 67 -2.39 -4.43 -3.48
N GLY A 68 -1.23 -4.62 -2.84
CA GLY A 68 -0.85 -5.89 -2.23
C GLY A 68 -1.81 -6.32 -1.12
N ARG A 69 -2.24 -5.39 -0.25
CA ARG A 69 -3.25 -5.67 0.80
C ARG A 69 -4.58 -6.09 0.20
N LEU A 70 -5.08 -5.32 -0.77
CA LEU A 70 -6.33 -5.63 -1.46
C LEU A 70 -6.26 -6.99 -2.18
N TYR A 71 -5.13 -7.30 -2.81
CA TYR A 71 -4.89 -8.61 -3.42
C TYR A 71 -5.00 -9.73 -2.38
N ASN A 72 -4.30 -9.61 -1.25
CA ASN A 72 -4.29 -10.63 -0.20
C ASN A 72 -5.68 -10.86 0.39
N GLU A 73 -6.45 -9.80 0.63
CA GLU A 73 -7.83 -9.91 1.10
C GLU A 73 -8.73 -10.64 0.09
N LYS A 74 -8.64 -10.27 -1.18
CA LYS A 74 -9.42 -10.92 -2.24
C LYS A 74 -8.99 -12.36 -2.46
N PHE A 75 -7.71 -12.66 -2.37
CA PHE A 75 -7.17 -14.01 -2.51
C PHE A 75 -7.64 -14.93 -1.38
N ALA A 76 -7.72 -14.41 -0.14
CA ALA A 76 -8.28 -15.16 0.98
C ALA A 76 -9.76 -15.52 0.76
N VAL A 77 -10.57 -14.60 0.21
CA VAL A 77 -11.97 -14.89 -0.16
C VAL A 77 -12.05 -15.90 -1.30
N PHE A 78 -11.18 -15.78 -2.30
CA PHE A 78 -11.10 -16.75 -3.39
C PHE A 78 -10.86 -18.17 -2.88
N GLU A 79 -9.88 -18.36 -1.99
CA GLU A 79 -9.58 -19.67 -1.42
C GLU A 79 -10.76 -20.26 -0.62
N GLN A 80 -11.54 -19.41 0.06
CA GLN A 80 -12.74 -19.84 0.79
C GLN A 80 -13.92 -20.21 -0.13
N MET A 81 -14.04 -19.56 -1.27
CA MET A 81 -15.14 -19.73 -2.23
C MET A 81 -14.77 -20.63 -3.40
N ARG A 82 -13.74 -21.45 -3.25
CA ARG A 82 -13.23 -22.32 -4.30
C ARG A 82 -14.33 -23.29 -4.77
N GLY A 83 -14.72 -23.19 -6.04
CA GLY A 83 -15.81 -23.97 -6.63
C GLY A 83 -17.19 -23.29 -6.60
N ASP A 84 -17.30 -22.08 -6.04
CA ASP A 84 -18.49 -21.23 -6.10
C ASP A 84 -18.15 -19.84 -6.70
N PRO A 85 -18.18 -19.70 -8.04
CA PRO A 85 -17.84 -18.44 -8.70
C PRO A 85 -18.79 -17.29 -8.34
N PHE A 86 -20.07 -17.57 -8.08
CA PHE A 86 -21.04 -16.54 -7.69
C PHE A 86 -20.86 -16.11 -6.24
N GLY A 87 -20.53 -17.05 -5.34
CA GLY A 87 -20.11 -16.76 -3.98
C GLY A 87 -18.85 -15.89 -3.95
N TYR A 88 -17.84 -16.22 -4.75
CA TYR A 88 -16.66 -15.37 -4.91
C TYR A 88 -17.00 -13.98 -5.43
N LEU A 89 -17.83 -13.88 -6.47
CA LEU A 89 -18.23 -12.58 -7.01
C LEU A 89 -18.92 -11.73 -5.93
N ARG A 90 -19.84 -12.30 -5.15
CA ARG A 90 -20.54 -11.58 -4.08
C ARG A 90 -19.59 -11.17 -2.96
N ASP A 91 -18.90 -12.13 -2.37
CA ASP A 91 -18.13 -11.90 -1.13
C ASP A 91 -16.78 -11.22 -1.43
N GLY A 92 -16.22 -11.46 -2.61
CA GLY A 92 -15.06 -10.72 -3.12
C GLY A 92 -15.40 -9.26 -3.44
N SER A 93 -16.60 -8.97 -3.94
CA SER A 93 -17.07 -7.58 -4.11
C SER A 93 -17.27 -6.87 -2.77
N TYR A 94 -17.81 -7.58 -1.77
CA TYR A 94 -17.92 -7.02 -0.42
C TYR A 94 -16.55 -6.76 0.21
N ALA A 95 -15.58 -7.66 0.04
CA ALA A 95 -14.22 -7.44 0.51
C ALA A 95 -13.60 -6.20 -0.14
N TYR A 96 -13.78 -6.03 -1.46
CA TYR A 96 -13.30 -4.85 -2.19
C TYR A 96 -13.93 -3.55 -1.66
N ALA A 97 -15.26 -3.51 -1.51
CA ALA A 97 -15.97 -2.34 -1.00
C ALA A 97 -15.57 -2.01 0.45
N ARG A 98 -15.44 -3.03 1.29
CA ARG A 98 -14.99 -2.87 2.69
C ARG A 98 -13.59 -2.30 2.76
N PHE A 99 -12.64 -2.80 1.96
CA PHE A 99 -11.28 -2.26 1.90
C PHE A 99 -11.28 -0.76 1.59
N ALA A 100 -12.09 -0.34 0.61
CA ALA A 100 -12.22 1.07 0.22
C ALA A 100 -12.79 1.95 1.35
N LEU A 101 -13.79 1.42 2.09
CA LEU A 101 -14.44 2.13 3.20
C LEU A 101 -13.55 2.21 4.45
N GLU A 102 -12.79 1.16 4.74
CA GLU A 102 -11.89 1.09 5.89
C GLU A 102 -10.58 1.86 5.64
N ASN A 103 -10.16 1.99 4.38
CA ASN A 103 -8.89 2.62 3.99
C ASN A 103 -9.07 3.76 2.96
N PRO A 104 -9.92 4.78 3.20
CA PRO A 104 -10.33 5.74 2.16
C PRO A 104 -9.16 6.52 1.56
N THR A 105 -8.19 6.96 2.38
CA THR A 105 -7.02 7.70 1.88
C THR A 105 -6.09 6.82 1.06
N LEU A 106 -5.87 5.58 1.48
CA LEU A 106 -5.05 4.61 0.75
C LEU A 106 -5.71 4.20 -0.56
N TYR A 107 -7.02 3.97 -0.53
CA TYR A 107 -7.82 3.68 -1.73
C TYR A 107 -7.74 4.84 -2.73
N ARG A 108 -7.87 6.09 -2.26
CA ARG A 108 -7.66 7.27 -3.12
C ARG A 108 -6.24 7.32 -3.69
N LEU A 109 -5.21 6.96 -2.93
CA LEU A 109 -3.83 6.90 -3.44
C LEU A 109 -3.67 5.84 -4.55
N MET A 110 -4.41 4.72 -4.45
CA MET A 110 -4.39 3.65 -5.45
C MET A 110 -5.04 4.05 -6.77
N PHE A 111 -6.23 4.66 -6.70
CA PHE A 111 -7.12 4.87 -7.85
C PHE A 111 -7.24 6.34 -8.32
N SER A 112 -6.83 7.30 -7.49
CA SER A 112 -6.79 8.73 -7.83
C SER A 112 -5.53 9.39 -7.23
N PRO A 113 -4.33 8.92 -7.62
CA PRO A 113 -3.08 9.46 -7.12
C PRO A 113 -2.92 10.94 -7.52
N PRO A 114 -2.14 11.73 -6.76
CA PRO A 114 -1.89 13.12 -7.12
C PRO A 114 -1.09 13.19 -8.44
N PRO A 115 -1.39 14.11 -9.38
CA PRO A 115 -0.77 14.14 -10.71
C PRO A 115 0.77 14.14 -10.69
N LYS A 116 1.35 14.81 -9.68
CA LYS A 116 2.81 14.87 -9.44
C LYS A 116 3.47 13.53 -9.14
N LEU A 117 2.70 12.46 -8.88
CA LEU A 117 3.24 11.13 -8.59
C LEU A 117 3.85 10.47 -9.85
N GLY A 118 3.49 10.94 -11.05
CA GLY A 118 4.05 10.45 -12.32
C GLY A 118 3.71 8.98 -12.57
N VAL A 119 2.59 8.51 -12.02
CA VAL A 119 1.99 7.20 -12.34
C VAL A 119 0.92 7.41 -13.40
N SER A 120 0.65 6.38 -14.19
CA SER A 120 -0.46 6.40 -15.14
C SER A 120 -1.77 6.72 -14.41
N ASP A 121 -2.67 7.44 -15.09
CA ASP A 121 -4.05 7.57 -14.63
C ASP A 121 -4.78 6.22 -14.66
N ASP A 122 -4.26 5.24 -15.43
CA ASP A 122 -4.69 3.85 -15.36
C ASP A 122 -4.11 3.18 -14.10
N PRO A 123 -4.93 2.85 -13.08
CA PRO A 123 -4.47 2.23 -11.85
C PRO A 123 -3.84 0.85 -12.07
N TRP A 124 -4.14 0.20 -13.19
CA TRP A 124 -3.69 -1.14 -13.53
C TRP A 124 -2.35 -1.17 -14.27
N SER A 125 -1.68 -0.02 -14.43
CA SER A 125 -0.39 0.01 -15.12
C SER A 125 0.77 -0.60 -14.30
N SER A 126 0.64 -0.70 -12.97
CA SER A 126 1.65 -1.33 -12.10
C SER A 126 1.41 -2.84 -11.95
N GLU A 127 2.48 -3.58 -11.66
CA GLU A 127 2.38 -5.04 -11.44
C GLU A 127 1.40 -5.39 -10.33
N ALA A 128 1.49 -4.71 -9.19
CA ALA A 128 0.56 -4.89 -8.08
C ALA A 128 -0.90 -4.58 -8.48
N GLY A 129 -1.12 -3.55 -9.32
CA GLY A 129 -2.43 -3.25 -9.88
C GLY A 129 -2.95 -4.40 -10.75
N ARG A 130 -2.13 -4.90 -11.68
CA ARG A 130 -2.50 -6.00 -12.59
C ARG A 130 -2.87 -7.28 -11.83
N GLN A 131 -2.16 -7.62 -10.76
CA GLN A 131 -2.48 -8.80 -9.95
C GLN A 131 -3.89 -8.74 -9.36
N VAL A 132 -4.33 -7.56 -8.89
CA VAL A 132 -5.70 -7.38 -8.38
C VAL A 132 -6.74 -7.53 -9.50
N LEU A 133 -6.46 -7.00 -10.68
CA LEU A 133 -7.34 -7.12 -11.85
C LEU A 133 -7.44 -8.56 -12.36
N SER A 134 -6.33 -9.31 -12.35
CA SER A 134 -6.30 -10.72 -12.75
C SER A 134 -7.33 -11.52 -11.96
N LEU A 135 -7.31 -11.42 -10.63
CA LEU A 135 -8.28 -12.11 -9.76
C LEU A 135 -9.74 -11.84 -10.12
N LEU A 136 -10.07 -10.68 -10.71
CA LEU A 136 -11.43 -10.39 -11.19
C LEU A 136 -11.75 -11.05 -12.52
N LEU A 137 -10.80 -11.06 -13.45
CA LEU A 137 -11.03 -11.47 -14.84
C LEU A 137 -11.01 -12.99 -15.01
N THR A 138 -10.09 -13.66 -14.33
CA THR A 138 -9.86 -15.08 -14.50
C THR A 138 -10.54 -15.92 -13.43
N GLY A 139 -10.99 -15.26 -12.35
CA GLY A 139 -11.33 -15.94 -11.10
C GLY A 139 -10.17 -16.79 -10.57
N LEU A 140 -8.94 -16.55 -11.06
CA LEU A 140 -7.66 -17.22 -10.84
C LEU A 140 -6.55 -16.45 -11.59
#